data_AF-A7IKA3-F1
#
_entry.id   AF-A7IKA3-F1
#
_cell.length_a   1.000
_cell.length_b   1.000
_cell.length_c   1.000
_cell.angle_alpha   90.00
_cell.angle_beta   90.00
_cell.angle_gamma   90.00
#
_symmetry.space_group_name_H-M   'P 1'
#
loop_
_entity.id
_entity.type
_entity.pdbx_description
1 polymer ?
#
loop_
_entity_poly.entity_id
_entity_poly.type
_entity_poly.pdbx_seq_one_letter_code
_entity_poly.pdbx_strand_id
1 'polypeptide(L)'
;MRNLPLSRAGRLALVATLGLLAPATARAADRYMATGLPFFDPYHVAIASIDVADGKVTGTLAAPTGDPRPALPLSGTLANGVLTLTVGQGAEAYRFVFSENERGLHRIFEETTSIPGIDQVTLFRPPAGFSEPALALQHDPEDWCGRVYGGLSVQFRAKDLAATAEAPAAVADLDLVVVPQQGGTATQKLKDAWSRLRLAARGGDDVSVDIAVPVGSEAKHAEDLRRLPQVSAVMLPALCGEMALATIPRARVAEGSTVSEAKLKSYAEAMLSRLLSGAAPEASAAGPRKFKLAGAVVPGVSGPAFKATVTGEAEATRLGKGSVDQFTLTLEPVVTPDDAADTLSLIPTVTDLKSARKAGPQPPADAAFRPADDSSQVAGITQRIVSFIAAAEGTRCAFLTQTAFDEPDGALSCTNIAIDDVSHPDEN
;
A
#
# COMPACT_ATOMS: atom_id res chain seq x y z
N MET A 1 21.14 -59.74 34.96
CA MET A 1 19.94 -60.41 34.43
C MET A 1 18.74 -59.98 35.25
N ARG A 2 17.72 -59.42 34.57
CA ARG A 2 16.28 -59.61 34.83
C ARG A 2 15.81 -59.87 36.26
N ASN A 3 15.11 -58.91 36.85
CA ASN A 3 13.64 -58.93 37.07
C ASN A 3 13.25 -58.18 38.37
N LEU A 4 12.46 -57.11 38.19
CA LEU A 4 11.44 -56.65 39.13
C LEU A 4 10.28 -57.68 39.15
N PRO A 5 9.52 -57.83 40.26
CA PRO A 5 8.37 -56.94 40.47
C PRO A 5 7.96 -56.60 41.92
N LEU A 6 7.44 -55.37 42.07
CA LEU A 6 6.21 -54.91 42.75
C LEU A 6 5.69 -55.64 44.01
N SER A 7 5.46 -54.89 45.10
CA SER A 7 4.14 -54.29 45.43
C SER A 7 4.19 -53.46 46.75
N ARG A 8 3.68 -52.22 46.73
CA ARG A 8 2.51 -51.66 47.49
C ARG A 8 2.50 -52.01 48.99
N ALA A 9 2.27 -51.13 49.96
CA ALA A 9 1.54 -49.87 50.09
C ALA A 9 2.15 -49.13 51.31
N GLY A 10 1.95 -47.86 51.63
CA GLY A 10 1.03 -46.83 51.19
C GLY A 10 1.25 -45.63 52.13
N ARG A 11 1.15 -44.41 51.63
CA ARG A 11 1.03 -43.21 52.47
C ARG A 11 0.10 -42.23 51.77
N LEU A 12 -0.92 -41.82 52.50
CA LEU A 12 -1.82 -40.73 52.17
C LEU A 12 -0.99 -39.47 51.86
N ALA A 13 -1.28 -38.83 50.73
CA ALA A 13 -0.86 -37.46 50.46
C ALA A 13 -2.11 -36.58 50.37
N LEU A 14 -2.09 -35.56 51.21
CA LEU A 14 -3.02 -34.45 51.33
C LEU A 14 -3.18 -33.75 49.96
N VAL A 15 -4.38 -33.77 49.38
CA VAL A 15 -4.68 -33.00 48.17
C VAL A 15 -4.90 -31.55 48.57
N ALA A 16 -3.86 -30.72 48.39
CA ALA A 16 -4.02 -29.28 48.37
C ALA A 16 -4.73 -28.92 47.06
N THR A 17 -5.99 -28.49 47.15
CA THR A 17 -6.72 -27.84 46.07
C THR A 17 -6.08 -26.48 45.79
N LEU A 18 -5.00 -26.47 44.99
CA LEU A 18 -4.57 -25.30 44.24
C LEU A 18 -5.64 -25.02 43.19
N GLY A 19 -6.48 -24.02 43.47
CA GLY A 19 -7.37 -23.45 42.47
C GLY A 19 -6.54 -23.02 41.27
N LEU A 20 -6.72 -23.72 40.16
CA LEU A 20 -6.34 -23.27 38.83
C LEU A 20 -7.11 -21.98 38.54
N LEU A 21 -6.56 -20.84 38.98
CA LEU A 21 -6.81 -19.57 38.34
C LEU A 21 -6.26 -19.72 36.92
N ALA A 22 -7.14 -20.00 35.97
CA ALA A 22 -6.82 -19.86 34.57
C ALA A 22 -6.21 -18.47 34.38
N PRO A 23 -5.07 -18.33 33.67
CA PRO A 23 -4.54 -17.02 33.36
C PRO A 23 -5.65 -16.27 32.62
N ALA A 24 -6.09 -15.15 33.19
CA ALA A 24 -6.94 -14.21 32.46
C ALA A 24 -6.22 -13.94 31.15
N THR A 25 -6.85 -14.32 30.03
CA THR A 25 -6.35 -14.01 28.70
C THR A 25 -6.07 -12.51 28.67
N ALA A 26 -4.80 -12.14 28.60
CA ALA A 26 -4.38 -10.74 28.50
C ALA A 26 -5.16 -10.13 27.35
N ARG A 27 -5.98 -9.12 27.65
CA ARG A 27 -6.73 -8.41 26.62
C ARG A 27 -5.71 -7.76 25.69
N ALA A 28 -5.80 -8.04 24.40
CA ALA A 28 -4.93 -7.41 23.42
C ALA A 28 -5.14 -5.89 23.48
N ALA A 29 -4.05 -5.12 23.50
CA ALA A 29 -4.10 -3.67 23.47
C ALA A 29 -4.88 -3.18 22.24
N ASP A 30 -5.70 -2.15 22.42
CA ASP A 30 -6.42 -1.52 21.32
C ASP A 30 -5.44 -0.72 20.45
N ARG A 31 -5.59 -0.79 19.13
CA ARG A 31 -4.68 -0.14 18.18
C ARG A 31 -5.39 0.99 17.45
N TYR A 32 -4.73 2.14 17.38
CA TYR A 32 -5.20 3.37 16.75
C TYR A 32 -4.14 3.87 15.77
N MET A 33 -4.58 4.43 14.64
CA MET A 33 -3.76 5.29 13.81
C MET A 33 -3.74 6.68 14.43
N ALA A 34 -2.57 7.29 14.56
CA ALA A 34 -2.38 8.65 15.04
C ALA A 34 -1.87 9.53 13.89
N THR A 35 -2.59 10.60 13.57
CA THR A 35 -2.20 11.58 12.53
C THR A 35 -1.75 12.90 13.17
N GLY A 36 -0.99 13.72 12.43
CA GLY A 36 -0.59 15.07 12.86
C GLY A 36 0.59 15.11 13.83
N LEU A 37 1.22 13.97 14.12
CA LEU A 37 2.38 13.87 15.01
C LEU A 37 3.69 13.93 14.20
N PRO A 38 4.65 14.82 14.56
CA PRO A 38 5.91 14.97 13.82
C PRO A 38 6.97 13.91 14.19
N PHE A 39 6.67 13.01 15.13
CA PHE A 39 7.66 12.12 15.75
C PHE A 39 8.31 11.13 14.79
N PHE A 40 7.60 10.78 13.71
CA PHE A 40 8.02 9.75 12.76
C PHE A 40 8.11 10.28 11.33
N ASP A 41 8.54 11.54 11.15
CA ASP A 41 8.78 12.13 9.83
C ASP A 41 9.67 11.22 8.95
N PRO A 42 9.37 11.00 7.66
CA PRO A 42 8.33 11.65 6.86
C PRO A 42 6.93 11.01 6.95
N TYR A 43 6.73 10.01 7.83
CA TYR A 43 5.41 9.40 7.98
C TYR A 43 4.47 10.37 8.68
N HIS A 44 3.34 10.66 8.02
CA HIS A 44 2.27 11.49 8.58
C HIS A 44 1.37 10.73 9.57
N VAL A 45 1.65 9.44 9.78
CA VAL A 45 0.89 8.52 10.62
C VAL A 45 1.80 7.73 11.56
N ALA A 46 1.30 7.44 12.76
CA ALA A 46 1.93 6.57 13.74
C ALA A 46 0.90 5.57 14.31
N ILE A 47 1.36 4.47 14.88
CA ILE A 47 0.51 3.44 15.46
C ILE A 47 0.55 3.54 16.98
N ALA A 48 -0.57 3.93 17.56
CA ALA A 48 -0.76 3.95 19.01
C ALA A 48 -1.39 2.62 19.46
N SER A 49 -0.63 1.82 20.20
CA SER A 49 -1.13 0.65 20.93
C SER A 49 -1.45 1.06 22.35
N ILE A 50 -2.73 1.08 22.69
CA ILE A 50 -3.29 1.60 23.95
C ILE A 50 -3.96 0.46 24.71
N ASP A 51 -3.48 0.22 25.92
CA ASP A 51 -4.12 -0.64 26.91
C ASP A 51 -4.77 0.23 28.00
N VAL A 52 -5.98 -0.13 28.40
CA VAL A 52 -6.76 0.60 29.39
C VAL A 52 -7.17 -0.34 30.51
N ALA A 53 -6.63 -0.10 31.71
CA ALA A 53 -6.94 -0.84 32.92
C ALA A 53 -7.28 0.15 34.04
N ASP A 54 -8.47 0.00 34.65
CA ASP A 54 -8.94 0.85 35.76
C ASP A 54 -8.85 2.36 35.47
N GLY A 55 -9.16 2.76 34.23
CA GLY A 55 -9.08 4.15 33.77
C GLY A 55 -7.66 4.70 33.57
N LYS A 56 -6.62 3.89 33.84
CA LYS A 56 -5.23 4.19 33.46
C LYS A 56 -4.97 3.70 32.05
N VAL A 57 -4.23 4.51 31.31
CA VAL A 57 -3.81 4.22 29.95
C VAL A 57 -2.31 3.96 29.95
N THR A 58 -1.89 2.86 29.31
CA THR A 58 -0.49 2.52 29.05
C THR A 58 -0.34 2.05 27.61
N GLY A 59 0.83 2.20 27.02
CA GLY A 59 0.99 1.77 25.65
C GLY A 59 2.29 2.20 24.98
N THR A 60 2.26 2.17 23.66
CA THR A 60 3.36 2.61 22.80
C THR A 60 2.84 3.33 21.57
N LEU A 61 3.58 4.33 21.11
CA LEU A 61 3.42 4.97 19.83
C LEU A 61 4.61 4.56 18.96
N ALA A 62 4.38 3.83 17.89
CA ALA A 62 5.42 3.38 16.98
C ALA A 62 5.21 3.98 15.59
N ALA A 63 6.27 4.08 14.80
CA ALA A 63 6.11 4.25 13.36
C ALA A 63 5.35 3.05 12.76
N PRO A 64 4.77 3.20 11.55
CA PRO A 64 4.21 2.07 10.81
C PRO A 64 5.22 0.93 10.65
N THR A 65 4.70 -0.30 10.48
CA THR A 65 5.53 -1.50 10.30
C THR A 65 6.56 -1.30 9.19
N GLY A 66 7.83 -1.50 9.51
CA GLY A 66 8.96 -1.40 8.57
C GLY A 66 9.97 -0.29 8.90
N ASP A 67 9.61 0.63 9.79
CA ASP A 67 10.53 1.64 10.32
C ASP A 67 11.32 1.09 11.52
N PRO A 68 12.67 1.18 11.53
CA PRO A 68 13.50 0.68 12.62
C PRO A 68 13.52 1.58 13.87
N ARG A 69 12.92 2.77 13.84
CA ARG A 69 12.91 3.71 14.97
C ARG A 69 12.17 3.11 16.18
N PRO A 70 12.68 3.33 17.40
CA PRO A 70 12.09 2.75 18.60
C PRO A 70 10.72 3.38 18.89
N ALA A 71 9.80 2.56 19.41
CA ALA A 71 8.50 3.03 19.85
C ALA A 71 8.64 3.97 21.06
N LEU A 72 7.87 5.05 21.07
CA LEU A 72 7.74 5.98 22.16
C LEU A 72 6.72 5.45 23.18
N PRO A 73 6.99 5.50 24.50
CA PRO A 73 6.04 5.06 25.49
C PRO A 73 4.81 6.00 25.56
N LEU A 74 3.64 5.40 25.77
CA LEU A 74 2.38 6.11 26.06
C LEU A 74 1.96 5.86 27.50
N SER A 75 1.49 6.92 28.15
CA SER A 75 0.85 6.82 29.47
C SER A 75 -0.27 7.85 29.61
N GLY A 76 -1.24 7.60 30.48
CA GLY A 76 -2.30 8.58 30.70
C GLY A 76 -3.53 8.02 31.39
N THR A 77 -4.69 8.60 31.06
CA THR A 77 -5.97 8.25 31.68
C THR A 77 -7.11 8.34 30.68
N LEU A 78 -8.10 7.46 30.82
CA LEU A 78 -9.38 7.52 30.11
C LEU A 78 -10.50 7.61 31.14
N ALA A 79 -11.21 8.74 31.17
CA ALA A 79 -12.35 8.96 32.06
C ALA A 79 -13.42 9.78 31.35
N ASN A 80 -14.68 9.35 31.45
CA ASN A 80 -15.84 10.08 30.90
C ASN A 80 -15.70 10.46 29.41
N GLY A 81 -15.15 9.57 28.58
CA GLY A 81 -14.93 9.83 27.14
C GLY A 81 -13.78 10.80 26.82
N VAL A 82 -13.02 11.23 27.85
CA VAL A 82 -11.84 12.08 27.68
C VAL A 82 -10.58 11.25 27.86
N LEU A 83 -9.79 11.18 26.80
CA LEU A 83 -8.51 10.48 26.77
C LEU A 83 -7.39 11.50 26.95
N THR A 84 -6.65 11.40 28.06
CA THR A 84 -5.40 12.15 28.24
C THR A 84 -4.25 11.20 27.94
N LEU A 85 -3.37 11.56 27.01
CA LEU A 85 -2.16 10.80 26.68
C LEU A 85 -0.93 11.66 26.86
N THR A 86 0.12 11.05 27.38
CA THR A 86 1.48 11.56 27.43
C THR A 86 2.32 10.66 26.54
N VAL A 87 2.94 11.25 25.52
CA VAL A 87 3.84 10.57 24.58
C VAL A 87 5.28 10.90 24.96
N GLY A 88 6.12 9.88 25.14
CA GLY A 88 7.53 10.04 25.52
C GLY A 88 7.75 10.04 27.04
N GLN A 89 8.96 10.41 27.46
CA GLN A 89 9.39 10.46 28.87
C GLN A 89 10.20 11.72 29.15
N GLY A 90 10.15 12.19 30.40
CA GLY A 90 10.98 13.30 30.87
C GLY A 90 10.57 14.65 30.29
N ALA A 91 11.55 15.51 30.02
CA ALA A 91 11.33 16.88 29.57
C ALA A 91 10.82 16.99 28.11
N GLU A 92 10.93 15.92 27.33
CA GLU A 92 10.48 15.85 25.94
C GLU A 92 9.11 15.18 25.78
N ALA A 93 8.37 15.01 26.90
CA ALA A 93 7.06 14.40 26.88
C ALA A 93 5.97 15.39 26.42
N TYR A 94 5.16 14.96 25.45
CA TYR A 94 4.04 15.73 24.93
C TYR A 94 2.74 15.24 25.55
N ARG A 95 1.93 16.15 26.07
CA ARG A 95 0.64 15.82 26.67
C ARG A 95 -0.49 16.27 25.77
N PHE A 96 -1.31 15.33 25.37
CA PHE A 96 -2.50 15.51 24.54
C PHE A 96 -3.76 15.23 25.35
N VAL A 97 -4.82 15.96 25.07
CA VAL A 97 -6.15 15.72 25.63
C VAL A 97 -7.13 15.60 24.47
N PHE A 98 -7.78 14.46 24.38
CA PHE A 98 -8.72 14.15 23.32
C PHE A 98 -10.14 13.98 23.86
N SER A 99 -11.11 14.38 23.05
CA SER A 99 -12.51 14.04 23.24
C SER A 99 -12.91 12.94 22.28
N GLU A 100 -13.61 11.94 22.79
CA GLU A 100 -14.23 10.90 21.97
C GLU A 100 -15.35 11.49 21.11
N ASN A 101 -15.31 11.18 19.82
CA ASN A 101 -16.33 11.52 18.85
C ASN A 101 -16.62 10.29 17.97
N GLU A 102 -17.88 10.10 17.59
CA GLU A 102 -18.27 9.09 16.62
C GLU A 102 -18.66 9.79 15.31
N ARG A 103 -17.85 9.61 14.27
CA ARG A 103 -18.19 10.06 12.91
C ARG A 103 -18.37 8.84 12.03
N GLY A 104 -19.59 8.62 11.56
CA GLY A 104 -19.93 7.41 10.78
C GLY A 104 -19.79 6.15 11.62
N LEU A 105 -18.98 5.19 11.15
CA LEU A 105 -18.69 3.94 11.86
C LEU A 105 -17.39 4.01 12.69
N HIS A 106 -16.80 5.19 12.85
CA HIS A 106 -15.44 5.32 13.36
C HIS A 106 -15.39 5.83 14.79
N ARG A 107 -14.50 5.24 15.58
CA ARG A 107 -14.12 5.79 16.88
C ARG A 107 -12.95 6.74 16.67
N ILE A 108 -13.20 8.03 16.92
CA ILE A 108 -12.21 9.10 16.72
C ILE A 108 -11.98 9.80 18.06
N PHE A 109 -10.71 9.99 18.41
CA PHE A 109 -10.31 10.89 19.47
C PHE A 109 -9.65 12.10 18.83
N GLU A 110 -10.28 13.27 18.95
CA GLU A 110 -9.80 14.52 18.36
C GLU A 110 -9.15 15.37 19.47
N GLU A 111 -7.98 15.95 19.18
CA GLU A 111 -7.29 16.83 20.10
C GLU A 111 -8.16 18.06 20.43
N THR A 112 -8.33 18.32 21.72
CA THR A 112 -9.18 19.40 22.24
C THR A 112 -8.42 20.71 22.42
N THR A 113 -7.09 20.68 22.41
CA THR A 113 -6.23 21.85 22.63
C THR A 113 -5.05 21.79 21.68
N SER A 114 -4.97 22.73 20.73
CA SER A 114 -3.86 22.82 19.79
C SER A 114 -2.51 23.00 20.51
N ILE A 115 -1.51 22.23 20.12
CA ILE A 115 -0.13 22.40 20.59
C ILE A 115 0.65 23.21 19.54
N PRO A 116 1.34 24.31 19.91
CA PRO A 116 2.12 25.09 18.96
C PRO A 116 3.17 24.24 18.23
N GLY A 117 3.16 24.29 16.90
CA GLY A 117 4.10 23.55 16.05
C GLY A 117 3.74 22.08 15.81
N ILE A 118 2.56 21.62 16.26
CA ILE A 118 2.01 20.30 15.96
C ILE A 118 0.69 20.49 15.22
N ASP A 119 0.49 19.75 14.13
CA ASP A 119 -0.79 19.74 13.41
C ASP A 119 -1.89 19.12 14.30
N GLN A 120 -3.16 19.32 13.95
CA GLN A 120 -4.26 18.77 14.74
C GLN A 120 -4.13 17.24 14.87
N VAL A 121 -3.93 16.76 16.10
CA VAL A 121 -3.71 15.34 16.34
C VAL A 121 -5.03 14.59 16.42
N THR A 122 -5.14 13.50 15.68
CA THR A 122 -6.31 12.64 15.70
C THR A 122 -5.89 11.19 15.93
N LEU A 123 -6.60 10.48 16.82
CA LEU A 123 -6.50 9.02 16.92
C LEU A 123 -7.73 8.39 16.29
N PHE A 124 -7.49 7.52 15.32
CA PHE A 124 -8.52 6.92 14.49
C PHE A 124 -8.47 5.40 14.61
N ARG A 125 -9.63 4.78 14.85
CA ARG A 125 -9.79 3.32 14.83
C ARG A 125 -10.94 2.92 13.90
N PRO A 126 -10.66 2.41 12.70
CA PRO A 126 -11.68 1.82 11.84
C PRO A 126 -12.16 0.49 12.44
N PRO A 127 -13.46 0.16 12.39
CA PRO A 127 -13.98 -1.11 12.90
C PRO A 127 -13.35 -2.35 12.28
N ALA A 128 -13.02 -2.29 10.98
CA ALA A 128 -12.41 -3.38 10.24
C ALA A 128 -10.90 -3.54 10.54
N GLY A 129 -10.28 -2.58 11.23
CA GLY A 129 -8.83 -2.48 11.39
C GLY A 129 -8.14 -1.76 10.23
N PHE A 130 -6.81 -1.68 10.29
CA PHE A 130 -5.97 -1.00 9.29
C PHE A 130 -4.76 -1.86 8.89
N SER A 131 -4.20 -1.59 7.71
CA SER A 131 -3.00 -2.21 7.18
C SER A 131 -1.78 -1.32 7.46
N GLU A 132 -0.94 -1.71 8.41
CA GLU A 132 0.27 -0.94 8.72
C GLU A 132 1.26 -0.80 7.55
N PRO A 133 1.47 -1.82 6.70
CA PRO A 133 2.24 -1.63 5.48
C PRO A 133 1.64 -0.57 4.55
N ALA A 134 0.31 -0.48 4.43
CA ALA A 134 -0.33 0.58 3.64
C ALA A 134 -0.14 1.97 4.29
N LEU A 135 -0.16 2.03 5.63
CA LEU A 135 0.10 3.25 6.39
C LEU A 135 1.56 3.75 6.29
N ALA A 136 2.53 2.82 6.18
CA ALA A 136 3.94 3.18 5.98
C ALA A 136 4.19 3.90 4.64
N LEU A 137 3.27 3.81 3.69
CA LEU A 137 3.45 4.29 2.33
C LEU A 137 2.76 5.64 2.07
N GLN A 138 2.14 6.22 3.10
CA GLN A 138 1.44 7.52 3.05
C GLN A 138 2.35 8.71 3.38
N HIS A 139 3.63 8.66 2.98
CA HIS A 139 4.67 9.58 3.42
C HIS A 139 5.00 10.70 2.42
N ASP A 140 4.46 10.67 1.19
CA ASP A 140 4.71 11.75 0.23
C ASP A 140 3.76 12.95 0.45
N PRO A 141 4.29 14.19 0.62
CA PRO A 141 3.49 15.41 0.62
C PRO A 141 2.76 15.69 -0.71
N GLU A 142 3.23 15.14 -1.83
CA GLU A 142 2.59 15.30 -3.15
C GLU A 142 1.61 14.15 -3.40
N ASP A 143 0.32 14.43 -3.16
CA ASP A 143 -0.87 13.68 -3.62
C ASP A 143 -0.67 12.22 -4.04
N TRP A 144 -0.33 11.35 -3.09
CA TRP A 144 -0.61 9.94 -3.27
C TRP A 144 -2.13 9.74 -3.36
N CYS A 145 -2.57 9.09 -4.43
CA CYS A 145 -3.91 8.52 -4.65
C CYS A 145 -4.85 8.50 -3.44
N GLY A 146 -5.55 9.61 -3.18
CA GLY A 146 -6.53 9.68 -2.09
C GLY A 146 -6.15 10.52 -0.87
N ARG A 147 -5.20 11.46 -0.98
CA ARG A 147 -4.76 12.31 0.14
C ARG A 147 -5.83 13.21 0.78
N VAL A 148 -7.09 13.19 0.34
CA VAL A 148 -8.18 13.89 1.04
C VAL A 148 -9.23 12.93 1.61
N TYR A 149 -9.42 11.73 1.04
CA TYR A 149 -10.30 10.68 1.56
C TYR A 149 -9.82 9.36 0.96
N GLY A 150 -9.29 8.44 1.77
CA GLY A 150 -8.79 7.14 1.29
C GLY A 150 -9.77 6.54 0.28
N GLY A 151 -9.36 6.34 -0.96
CA GLY A 151 -10.30 6.05 -2.05
C GLY A 151 -10.20 4.61 -2.52
N LEU A 152 -11.32 3.97 -2.82
CA LEU A 152 -11.36 2.73 -3.59
C LEU A 152 -12.27 2.91 -4.80
N SER A 153 -11.86 2.46 -5.98
CA SER A 153 -12.79 2.24 -7.08
C SER A 153 -13.40 0.86 -6.93
N VAL A 154 -14.72 0.77 -6.86
CA VAL A 154 -15.46 -0.50 -6.77
C VAL A 154 -16.21 -0.69 -8.08
N GLN A 155 -15.92 -1.79 -8.76
CA GLN A 155 -16.62 -2.21 -9.95
C GLN A 155 -17.72 -3.20 -9.60
N PHE A 156 -18.95 -2.88 -10.01
CA PHE A 156 -20.12 -3.71 -9.79
C PHE A 156 -20.51 -4.44 -11.08
N ARG A 157 -20.78 -5.74 -10.94
CA ARG A 157 -21.30 -6.60 -12.01
C ARG A 157 -22.64 -6.06 -12.51
N ALA A 158 -22.74 -5.77 -13.80
CA ALA A 158 -23.93 -5.15 -14.39
C ALA A 158 -25.21 -5.96 -14.11
N LYS A 159 -25.12 -7.27 -14.28
CA LYS A 159 -26.23 -8.22 -14.07
C LYS A 159 -26.74 -8.20 -12.63
N ASP A 160 -25.84 -8.25 -11.66
CA ASP A 160 -26.18 -8.32 -10.24
C ASP A 160 -26.69 -6.97 -9.73
N LEU A 161 -26.06 -5.88 -10.18
CA LEU A 161 -26.51 -4.52 -9.89
C LEU A 161 -27.92 -4.29 -10.44
N ALA A 162 -28.19 -4.66 -11.69
CA ALA A 162 -29.52 -4.52 -12.29
C ALA A 162 -30.60 -5.33 -11.54
N ALA A 163 -30.26 -6.54 -11.07
CA ALA A 163 -31.16 -7.43 -10.35
C ALA A 163 -31.43 -7.01 -8.89
N THR A 164 -30.54 -6.24 -8.26
CA THR A 164 -30.63 -5.90 -6.84
C THR A 164 -31.39 -4.59 -6.63
N ALA A 165 -32.61 -4.65 -6.08
CA ALA A 165 -33.51 -3.49 -5.98
C ALA A 165 -32.94 -2.33 -5.15
N GLU A 166 -32.31 -2.67 -4.03
CA GLU A 166 -31.77 -1.75 -3.02
C GLU A 166 -30.29 -2.07 -2.75
N ALA A 167 -29.53 -1.09 -2.25
CA ALA A 167 -28.13 -1.32 -1.92
C ALA A 167 -28.01 -2.37 -0.79
N PRO A 168 -27.18 -3.42 -0.96
CA PRO A 168 -26.90 -4.37 0.10
C PRO A 168 -26.35 -3.65 1.34
N ALA A 169 -26.75 -4.09 2.54
CA ALA A 169 -26.36 -3.46 3.80
C ALA A 169 -24.83 -3.29 3.95
N ALA A 170 -24.05 -4.23 3.41
CA ALA A 170 -22.59 -4.20 3.41
C ALA A 170 -21.98 -3.02 2.63
N VAL A 171 -22.72 -2.42 1.69
CA VAL A 171 -22.25 -1.29 0.85
C VAL A 171 -23.11 -0.04 0.98
N ALA A 172 -24.31 -0.16 1.56
CA ALA A 172 -25.32 0.89 1.61
C ALA A 172 -24.81 2.20 2.23
N ASP A 173 -24.01 2.10 3.28
CA ASP A 173 -23.52 3.25 4.05
C ASP A 173 -22.10 3.70 3.65
N LEU A 174 -21.53 3.10 2.60
CA LEU A 174 -20.27 3.58 2.02
C LEU A 174 -20.48 4.96 1.39
N ASP A 175 -19.49 5.84 1.59
CA ASP A 175 -19.51 7.19 1.06
C ASP A 175 -19.04 7.16 -0.39
N LEU A 176 -19.96 7.33 -1.33
CA LEU A 176 -19.67 7.50 -2.75
C LEU A 176 -19.09 8.90 -2.98
N VAL A 177 -17.93 8.96 -3.61
CA VAL A 177 -17.30 10.20 -4.07
C VAL A 177 -17.99 10.65 -5.36
N VAL A 178 -18.52 11.87 -5.35
CA VAL A 178 -19.16 12.50 -6.50
C VAL A 178 -18.33 13.73 -6.86
N VAL A 179 -17.82 13.76 -8.09
CA VAL A 179 -17.09 14.90 -8.63
C VAL A 179 -18.06 15.75 -9.47
N PRO A 180 -18.67 16.82 -8.93
CA PRO A 180 -19.44 17.77 -9.73
C PRO A 180 -18.58 18.46 -10.80
N GLN A 181 -19.21 18.74 -11.95
CA GLN A 181 -18.60 19.44 -13.10
C GLN A 181 -18.04 20.85 -12.79
N GLN A 182 -18.26 21.38 -11.58
CA GLN A 182 -17.78 22.71 -11.14
C GLN A 182 -16.67 22.66 -10.07
N GLY A 183 -15.97 21.53 -9.93
CA GLY A 183 -14.68 21.49 -9.21
C GLY A 183 -14.76 21.35 -7.70
N GLY A 184 -15.91 20.94 -7.15
CA GLY A 184 -15.98 20.45 -5.76
C GLY A 184 -15.89 18.93 -5.72
N THR A 185 -15.57 18.36 -4.56
CA THR A 185 -15.79 16.93 -4.26
C THR A 185 -16.90 16.85 -3.23
N ALA A 186 -17.97 16.12 -3.54
CA ALA A 186 -19.07 15.86 -2.61
C ALA A 186 -19.12 14.36 -2.30
N THR A 187 -19.60 14.00 -1.11
CA THR A 187 -19.89 12.61 -0.76
C THR A 187 -21.40 12.40 -0.61
N GLN A 188 -21.89 11.23 -0.99
CA GLN A 188 -23.25 10.78 -0.69
C GLN A 188 -23.24 9.30 -0.34
N LYS A 189 -24.27 8.78 0.33
CA LYS A 189 -24.32 7.35 0.62
C LYS A 189 -24.62 6.54 -0.64
N LEU A 190 -23.98 5.37 -0.77
CA LEU A 190 -24.17 4.50 -1.92
C LEU A 190 -25.65 4.09 -2.10
N LYS A 191 -26.37 3.88 -0.99
CA LYS A 191 -27.82 3.59 -1.00
C LYS A 191 -28.66 4.65 -1.71
N ASP A 192 -28.27 5.93 -1.59
CA ASP A 192 -28.99 7.04 -2.20
C ASP A 192 -28.69 7.13 -3.71
N ALA A 193 -27.50 6.69 -4.12
CA ALA A 193 -27.08 6.60 -5.50
C ALA A 193 -27.52 5.32 -6.22
N TRP A 194 -27.93 4.29 -5.47
CA TRP A 194 -28.09 2.91 -5.97
C TRP A 194 -29.00 2.82 -7.19
N SER A 195 -30.16 3.48 -7.15
CA SER A 195 -31.11 3.51 -8.27
C SER A 195 -30.50 4.02 -9.58
N ARG A 196 -29.56 4.97 -9.51
CA ARG A 196 -28.84 5.51 -10.68
C ARG A 196 -27.79 4.54 -11.21
N LEU A 197 -27.06 3.87 -10.30
CA LEU A 197 -26.10 2.83 -10.67
C LEU A 197 -26.80 1.67 -11.40
N ARG A 198 -27.98 1.27 -10.94
CA ARG A 198 -28.83 0.27 -11.62
C ARG A 198 -29.24 0.68 -13.02
N LEU A 199 -29.49 1.96 -13.25
CA LEU A 199 -29.81 2.48 -14.58
C LEU A 199 -28.59 2.44 -15.50
N ALA A 200 -27.40 2.78 -14.98
CA ALA A 200 -26.14 2.68 -15.74
C ALA A 200 -25.85 1.23 -16.15
N ALA A 201 -26.10 0.26 -15.26
CA ALA A 201 -25.92 -1.17 -15.52
C ALA A 201 -26.83 -1.75 -16.62
N ARG A 202 -27.88 -1.03 -17.07
CA ARG A 202 -28.76 -1.50 -18.16
C ARG A 202 -28.06 -1.60 -19.52
N GLY A 203 -26.93 -0.91 -19.67
CA GLY A 203 -26.08 -1.05 -20.87
C GLY A 203 -25.45 -2.43 -21.02
N GLY A 204 -25.43 -3.22 -19.94
CA GLY A 204 -24.76 -4.53 -19.90
C GLY A 204 -23.30 -4.43 -19.45
N ASP A 205 -22.75 -3.23 -19.38
CA ASP A 205 -21.39 -2.95 -18.90
C ASP A 205 -21.35 -2.81 -17.38
N ASP A 206 -20.28 -3.31 -16.78
CA ASP A 206 -19.99 -3.18 -15.36
C ASP A 206 -19.85 -1.71 -14.96
N VAL A 207 -20.29 -1.38 -13.74
CA VAL A 207 -20.38 0.00 -13.26
C VAL A 207 -19.31 0.24 -12.21
N SER A 208 -18.35 1.12 -12.50
CA SER A 208 -17.31 1.54 -11.57
C SER A 208 -17.71 2.80 -10.82
N VAL A 209 -17.42 2.84 -9.51
CA VAL A 209 -17.63 4.02 -8.66
C VAL A 209 -16.49 4.20 -7.68
N ASP A 210 -16.13 5.45 -7.41
CA ASP A 210 -15.13 5.76 -6.38
C ASP A 210 -15.83 5.94 -5.02
N ILE A 211 -15.40 5.21 -4.01
CA ILE A 211 -15.85 5.35 -2.63
C ILE A 211 -14.75 5.93 -1.75
N ALA A 212 -15.14 6.70 -0.75
CA ALA A 212 -14.31 7.12 0.35
C ALA A 212 -14.34 6.04 1.45
N VAL A 213 -13.16 5.60 1.81
CA VAL A 213 -12.80 4.76 2.94
C VAL A 213 -11.76 5.49 3.80
N PRO A 214 -11.62 5.11 5.07
CA PRO A 214 -10.58 5.69 5.89
C PRO A 214 -9.18 5.36 5.36
N VAL A 215 -8.32 6.36 5.46
CA VAL A 215 -6.89 6.25 5.19
C VAL A 215 -6.29 5.08 5.99
N GLY A 216 -5.57 4.18 5.31
CA GLY A 216 -4.93 2.99 5.89
C GLY A 216 -5.83 1.77 6.05
N SER A 217 -7.11 1.89 5.72
CA SER A 217 -8.07 0.77 5.79
C SER A 217 -8.46 0.23 4.41
N GLU A 218 -7.84 0.74 3.34
CA GLU A 218 -8.18 0.48 1.94
C GLU A 218 -8.09 -1.01 1.62
N ALA A 219 -6.94 -1.63 1.91
CA ALA A 219 -6.74 -3.07 1.66
C ALA A 219 -7.76 -3.95 2.41
N LYS A 220 -8.15 -3.55 3.62
CA LYS A 220 -9.12 -4.30 4.41
C LYS A 220 -10.54 -4.14 3.88
N HIS A 221 -10.94 -2.92 3.52
CA HIS A 221 -12.23 -2.68 2.88
C HIS A 221 -12.31 -3.38 1.52
N ALA A 222 -11.21 -3.39 0.75
CA ALA A 222 -11.12 -4.13 -0.50
C ALA A 222 -11.33 -5.63 -0.28
N GLU A 223 -10.67 -6.22 0.72
CA GLU A 223 -10.88 -7.63 1.12
C GLU A 223 -12.36 -7.93 1.44
N ASP A 224 -13.02 -7.07 2.21
CA ASP A 224 -14.41 -7.27 2.60
C ASP A 224 -15.37 -7.05 1.42
N LEU A 225 -15.10 -6.08 0.54
CA LEU A 225 -15.86 -5.80 -0.67
C LEU A 225 -15.78 -6.94 -1.70
N ARG A 226 -14.60 -7.56 -1.86
CA ARG A 226 -14.40 -8.72 -2.76
C ARG A 226 -15.28 -9.92 -2.42
N ARG A 227 -15.65 -10.07 -1.15
CA ARG A 227 -16.51 -11.17 -0.70
C ARG A 227 -17.96 -10.98 -1.14
N LEU A 228 -18.30 -9.82 -1.71
CA LEU A 228 -19.65 -9.51 -2.16
C LEU A 228 -19.89 -10.00 -3.59
N PRO A 229 -20.96 -10.77 -3.84
CA PRO A 229 -21.22 -11.36 -5.16
C PRO A 229 -21.50 -10.34 -6.26
N GLN A 230 -21.87 -9.10 -5.92
CA GLN A 230 -22.08 -8.03 -6.89
C GLN A 230 -20.80 -7.28 -7.28
N VAL A 231 -19.68 -7.46 -6.58
CA VAL A 231 -18.42 -6.76 -6.85
C VAL A 231 -17.56 -7.59 -7.80
N SER A 232 -17.26 -7.05 -8.98
CA SER A 232 -16.37 -7.67 -9.98
C SER A 232 -14.91 -7.27 -9.80
N ALA A 233 -14.63 -6.09 -9.27
CA ALA A 233 -13.26 -5.66 -8.96
C ALA A 233 -13.26 -4.59 -7.88
N VAL A 234 -12.16 -4.51 -7.13
CA VAL A 234 -11.80 -3.33 -6.33
C VAL A 234 -10.45 -2.87 -6.83
N MET A 235 -10.28 -1.58 -7.05
CA MET A 235 -9.12 -0.98 -7.72
C MET A 235 -8.74 0.34 -7.05
N LEU A 236 -7.58 0.88 -7.45
CA LEU A 236 -7.26 2.28 -7.22
C LEU A 236 -8.23 3.21 -7.99
N PRO A 237 -8.64 4.35 -7.41
CA PRO A 237 -9.50 5.33 -8.08
C PRO A 237 -8.90 5.88 -9.38
N ALA A 238 -9.73 6.20 -10.38
CA ALA A 238 -9.25 6.82 -11.62
C ALA A 238 -8.65 8.23 -11.41
N LEU A 239 -9.04 8.89 -10.31
CA LEU A 239 -8.50 10.19 -9.89
C LEU A 239 -7.02 10.13 -9.45
N CYS A 240 -6.45 8.93 -9.35
CA CYS A 240 -5.03 8.68 -9.10
C CYS A 240 -4.06 9.27 -10.13
N GLY A 241 -4.56 9.71 -11.29
CA GLY A 241 -3.71 10.19 -12.37
C GLY A 241 -2.96 9.05 -13.06
N GLU A 242 -1.79 9.37 -13.62
CA GLU A 242 -0.99 8.41 -14.40
C GLU A 242 -0.12 7.55 -13.48
N MET A 243 -0.44 6.26 -13.38
CA MET A 243 0.29 5.30 -12.56
C MET A 243 0.51 4.01 -13.32
N ALA A 244 1.66 3.38 -13.05
CA ALA A 244 2.03 2.10 -13.60
C ALA A 244 2.53 1.22 -12.47
N LEU A 245 2.06 -0.02 -12.39
CA LEU A 245 2.49 -0.90 -11.32
C LEU A 245 2.44 -2.37 -11.74
N ALA A 246 3.35 -3.17 -11.17
CA ALA A 246 3.39 -4.61 -11.35
C ALA A 246 3.26 -5.32 -10.01
N THR A 247 2.48 -6.40 -9.96
CA THR A 247 2.44 -7.27 -8.78
C THR A 247 3.71 -8.12 -8.75
N ILE A 248 4.31 -8.31 -7.58
CA ILE A 248 5.46 -9.20 -7.39
C ILE A 248 5.24 -10.11 -6.18
N PRO A 249 5.85 -11.30 -6.13
CA PRO A 249 5.80 -12.13 -4.93
C PRO A 249 6.51 -11.43 -3.76
N ARG A 250 5.80 -11.25 -2.64
CA ARG A 250 6.29 -10.55 -1.45
C ARG A 250 7.62 -11.13 -0.95
N ALA A 251 7.80 -12.44 -1.03
CA ALA A 251 9.02 -13.13 -0.62
C ALA A 251 10.30 -12.67 -1.35
N ARG A 252 10.16 -12.07 -2.55
CA ARG A 252 11.27 -11.52 -3.34
C ARG A 252 11.90 -10.29 -2.70
N VAL A 253 11.11 -9.48 -2.01
CA VAL A 253 11.51 -8.16 -1.51
C VAL A 253 11.32 -7.99 -0.01
N ALA A 254 10.56 -8.85 0.65
CA ALA A 254 10.19 -8.73 2.06
C ALA A 254 10.65 -9.91 2.93
N GLU A 255 10.73 -9.67 4.23
CA GLU A 255 10.93 -10.63 5.32
C GLU A 255 9.77 -10.50 6.31
N GLY A 256 8.84 -11.46 6.25
CA GLY A 256 7.57 -11.35 6.96
C GLY A 256 6.73 -10.19 6.40
N SER A 257 6.35 -9.26 7.28
CA SER A 257 5.57 -8.06 6.93
C SER A 257 6.42 -6.84 6.56
N THR A 258 7.76 -6.95 6.63
CA THR A 258 8.68 -5.82 6.42
C THR A 258 9.43 -5.99 5.11
N VAL A 259 9.51 -4.93 4.31
CA VAL A 259 10.34 -4.94 3.10
C VAL A 259 11.82 -4.90 3.53
N SER A 260 12.62 -5.83 3.00
CA SER A 260 14.04 -5.96 3.30
C SER A 260 14.86 -5.19 2.28
N GLU A 261 15.62 -4.19 2.72
CA GLU A 261 16.46 -3.36 1.83
C GLU A 261 17.40 -4.21 0.96
N ALA A 262 18.00 -5.24 1.55
CA ALA A 262 18.92 -6.14 0.86
C ALA A 262 18.20 -6.95 -0.22
N LYS A 263 17.00 -7.47 0.08
CA LYS A 263 16.19 -8.22 -0.88
C LYS A 263 15.69 -7.32 -2.01
N LEU A 264 15.15 -6.15 -1.68
CA LEU A 264 14.69 -5.18 -2.68
C LEU A 264 15.83 -4.77 -3.62
N LYS A 265 17.01 -4.43 -3.07
CA LYS A 265 18.17 -4.08 -3.88
C LYS A 265 18.59 -5.22 -4.79
N SER A 266 18.73 -6.43 -4.25
CA SER A 266 19.11 -7.61 -5.03
C SER A 266 18.09 -7.93 -6.14
N TYR A 267 16.80 -7.78 -5.85
CA TYR A 267 15.72 -7.98 -6.80
C TYR A 267 15.79 -6.95 -7.94
N ALA A 268 15.88 -5.67 -7.59
CA ALA A 268 15.94 -4.56 -8.53
C ALA A 268 17.16 -4.65 -9.46
N GLU A 269 18.36 -4.91 -8.91
CA GLU A 269 19.59 -5.05 -9.70
C GLU A 269 19.50 -6.23 -10.68
N ALA A 270 18.97 -7.38 -10.24
CA ALA A 270 18.78 -8.54 -11.10
C ALA A 270 17.73 -8.30 -12.20
N MET A 271 16.61 -7.65 -11.86
CA MET A 271 15.57 -7.31 -12.82
C MET A 271 16.09 -6.33 -13.88
N LEU A 272 16.71 -5.22 -13.45
CA LEU A 272 17.21 -4.20 -14.37
C LEU A 272 18.33 -4.74 -15.24
N SER A 273 19.23 -5.56 -14.69
CA SER A 273 20.27 -6.20 -15.50
C SER A 273 19.67 -7.06 -16.61
N ARG A 274 18.57 -7.78 -16.35
CA ARG A 274 17.89 -8.61 -17.36
C ARG A 274 17.16 -7.76 -18.40
N LEU A 275 16.32 -6.83 -17.96
CA LEU A 275 15.56 -5.92 -18.82
C LEU A 275 16.50 -5.20 -19.78
N LEU A 276 17.52 -4.56 -19.23
CA LEU A 276 18.45 -3.77 -19.99
C LEU A 276 19.21 -4.65 -20.99
N SER A 277 19.73 -5.81 -20.56
CA SER A 277 20.46 -6.72 -21.46
C SER A 277 19.68 -7.25 -22.67
N GLY A 278 18.36 -6.99 -22.74
CA GLY A 278 17.47 -7.49 -23.78
C GLY A 278 17.17 -8.98 -23.61
N ALA A 279 17.36 -9.52 -22.41
CA ALA A 279 16.96 -10.88 -22.08
C ALA A 279 15.43 -11.00 -22.17
N ALA A 280 14.94 -12.20 -22.46
CA ALA A 280 13.53 -12.49 -22.26
C ALA A 280 13.18 -12.30 -20.76
N PRO A 281 11.97 -11.80 -20.42
CA PRO A 281 11.56 -11.60 -19.03
C PRO A 281 11.77 -12.81 -18.11
N GLU A 282 11.43 -13.99 -18.62
CA GLU A 282 11.52 -15.29 -17.97
C GLU A 282 12.95 -15.85 -17.88
N ALA A 283 13.93 -15.19 -18.51
CA ALA A 283 15.31 -15.64 -18.49
C ALA A 283 15.93 -15.50 -17.08
N SER A 284 16.71 -16.49 -16.69
CA SER A 284 17.45 -16.51 -15.41
C SER A 284 18.80 -15.78 -15.47
N ALA A 285 19.31 -15.48 -16.67
CA ALA A 285 20.59 -14.82 -16.88
C ALA A 285 20.44 -13.57 -17.78
N ALA A 286 21.30 -12.59 -17.55
CA ALA A 286 21.38 -11.40 -18.41
C ALA A 286 21.90 -11.78 -19.81
N GLY A 287 21.37 -11.10 -20.83
CA GLY A 287 21.81 -11.17 -22.20
C GLY A 287 23.15 -10.45 -22.47
N PRO A 288 23.64 -10.48 -23.72
CA PRO A 288 24.99 -10.04 -24.08
C PRO A 288 25.18 -8.52 -24.14
N ARG A 289 24.14 -7.70 -24.02
CA ARG A 289 24.25 -6.24 -24.11
C ARG A 289 24.59 -5.65 -22.75
N LYS A 290 25.63 -4.80 -22.70
CA LYS A 290 26.19 -4.24 -21.46
C LYS A 290 25.75 -2.82 -21.23
N PHE A 291 25.03 -2.63 -20.14
CA PHE A 291 24.47 -1.38 -19.66
C PHE A 291 25.22 -0.93 -18.42
N LYS A 292 25.00 0.32 -18.02
CA LYS A 292 25.58 0.86 -16.79
C LYS A 292 24.46 1.20 -15.81
N LEU A 293 24.43 0.47 -14.71
CA LEU A 293 23.74 0.87 -13.48
C LEU A 293 24.74 1.63 -12.61
N ALA A 294 24.37 2.81 -12.12
CA ALA A 294 25.21 3.59 -11.22
C ALA A 294 24.39 4.14 -10.04
N GLY A 295 25.05 4.33 -8.90
CA GLY A 295 24.43 4.96 -7.73
C GLY A 295 23.26 4.17 -7.13
N ALA A 296 23.26 2.83 -7.25
CA ALA A 296 22.20 1.98 -6.72
C ALA A 296 22.18 1.98 -5.19
N VAL A 297 21.15 2.61 -4.64
CA VAL A 297 20.94 2.80 -3.20
C VAL A 297 19.51 2.44 -2.83
N VAL A 298 19.32 2.05 -1.58
CA VAL A 298 18.01 2.02 -0.93
C VAL A 298 18.09 3.06 0.17
N PRO A 299 17.46 4.25 0.04
CA PRO A 299 17.54 5.30 1.06
C PRO A 299 16.90 4.81 2.37
N GLY A 300 17.70 4.69 3.44
CA GLY A 300 17.33 4.00 4.68
C GLY A 300 16.67 4.86 5.75
N VAL A 301 15.69 5.71 5.42
CA VAL A 301 14.98 6.49 6.46
C VAL A 301 13.47 6.68 6.21
N SER A 302 12.96 6.44 5.01
CA SER A 302 11.58 6.80 4.62
C SER A 302 10.77 5.67 3.97
N GLY A 303 11.15 4.42 4.23
CA GLY A 303 10.60 3.25 3.54
C GLY A 303 11.55 2.81 2.42
N PRO A 304 11.74 1.50 2.21
CA PRO A 304 12.74 1.00 1.29
C PRO A 304 12.27 1.18 -0.15
N ALA A 305 12.71 2.26 -0.80
CA ALA A 305 12.62 2.43 -2.25
C ALA A 305 14.00 2.17 -2.87
N PHE A 306 14.07 1.40 -3.95
CA PHE A 306 15.31 1.28 -4.70
C PHE A 306 15.45 2.50 -5.60
N LYS A 307 16.61 3.17 -5.58
CA LYS A 307 16.92 4.28 -6.47
C LYS A 307 18.23 4.02 -7.20
N ALA A 308 18.24 4.19 -8.51
CA ALA A 308 19.45 4.08 -9.31
C ALA A 308 19.40 5.01 -10.53
N THR A 309 20.58 5.45 -10.98
CA THR A 309 20.74 6.04 -12.30
C THR A 309 20.97 4.92 -13.31
N VAL A 310 20.08 4.85 -14.30
CA VAL A 310 20.12 3.88 -15.39
C VAL A 310 20.67 4.56 -16.63
N THR A 311 21.60 3.92 -17.33
CA THR A 311 22.03 4.34 -18.67
C THR A 311 21.96 3.15 -19.62
N GLY A 312 21.15 3.28 -20.68
CA GLY A 312 20.88 2.19 -21.60
C GLY A 312 20.47 2.57 -22.99
N GLU A 313 20.70 1.66 -23.94
CA GLU A 313 20.17 1.77 -25.30
C GLU A 313 18.63 1.93 -25.27
N ALA A 314 18.12 2.89 -26.04
CA ALA A 314 16.68 3.15 -26.14
C ALA A 314 15.90 1.91 -26.62
N GLU A 315 16.57 1.03 -27.39
CA GLU A 315 16.02 -0.23 -27.86
C GLU A 315 15.63 -1.15 -26.70
N ALA A 316 16.32 -1.06 -25.56
CA ALA A 316 16.04 -1.88 -24.37
C ALA A 316 15.10 -1.18 -23.37
N THR A 317 15.25 0.14 -23.21
CA THR A 317 14.49 0.92 -22.22
C THR A 317 13.07 1.24 -22.68
N ARG A 318 12.86 1.51 -23.98
CA ARG A 318 11.55 1.93 -24.52
C ARG A 318 11.31 1.50 -25.97
N LEU A 319 12.06 0.53 -26.49
CA LEU A 319 12.01 0.06 -27.89
C LEU A 319 12.29 1.15 -28.95
N GLY A 320 12.90 2.28 -28.55
CA GLY A 320 13.31 3.35 -29.45
C GLY A 320 14.61 3.02 -30.19
N LYS A 321 14.84 3.57 -31.39
CA LYS A 321 16.06 3.27 -32.18
C LYS A 321 17.08 4.40 -32.15
N GLY A 322 18.37 4.04 -32.11
CA GLY A 322 19.48 4.96 -32.40
C GLY A 322 19.78 6.00 -31.32
N SER A 323 19.33 5.78 -30.09
CA SER A 323 19.59 6.65 -28.94
C SER A 323 19.97 5.84 -27.70
N VAL A 324 20.59 6.53 -26.74
CA VAL A 324 20.90 6.03 -25.40
C VAL A 324 20.18 6.95 -24.42
N ASP A 325 19.43 6.37 -23.51
CA ASP A 325 18.68 7.05 -22.47
C ASP A 325 19.46 6.99 -21.15
N GLN A 326 19.38 8.07 -20.38
CA GLN A 326 19.86 8.19 -19.02
C GLN A 326 18.73 8.75 -18.17
N PHE A 327 18.39 8.07 -17.08
CA PHE A 327 17.31 8.52 -16.19
C PHE A 327 17.54 8.02 -14.76
N THR A 328 16.87 8.66 -13.82
CA THR A 328 16.74 8.19 -12.45
C THR A 328 15.52 7.29 -12.38
N LEU A 329 15.73 6.04 -11.97
CA LEU A 329 14.67 5.09 -11.67
C LEU A 329 14.51 4.97 -10.17
N THR A 330 13.26 5.10 -9.71
CA THR A 330 12.83 4.69 -8.38
C THR A 330 11.92 3.47 -8.52
N LEU A 331 12.13 2.42 -7.73
CA LEU A 331 11.22 1.28 -7.59
C LEU A 331 10.71 1.28 -6.15
N GLU A 332 9.43 1.58 -6.00
CA GLU A 332 8.78 1.69 -4.70
C GLU A 332 7.86 0.50 -4.45
N PRO A 333 8.13 -0.34 -3.44
CA PRO A 333 7.23 -1.39 -3.02
C PRO A 333 6.07 -0.79 -2.24
N VAL A 334 4.85 -1.01 -2.72
CA VAL A 334 3.62 -0.54 -2.10
C VAL A 334 2.64 -1.68 -1.81
N VAL A 335 1.77 -1.49 -0.82
CA VAL A 335 0.60 -2.35 -0.61
C VAL A 335 -0.62 -1.62 -1.15
N THR A 336 -1.13 -2.09 -2.29
CA THR A 336 -2.36 -1.58 -2.89
C THR A 336 -3.57 -2.35 -2.36
N PRO A 337 -4.79 -1.84 -2.59
CA PRO A 337 -5.99 -2.63 -2.39
C PRO A 337 -5.90 -4.01 -3.05
N ASP A 338 -5.20 -4.11 -4.20
CA ASP A 338 -5.10 -5.27 -5.09
C ASP A 338 -4.12 -6.36 -4.59
N ASP A 339 -3.34 -6.10 -3.53
CA ASP A 339 -2.35 -7.04 -3.03
C ASP A 339 -2.94 -8.08 -2.05
N ALA A 340 -2.53 -9.33 -2.24
CA ALA A 340 -2.79 -10.45 -1.34
C ALA A 340 -1.71 -10.55 -0.23
N ALA A 341 -1.84 -11.56 0.64
CA ALA A 341 -0.90 -11.77 1.74
C ALA A 341 0.53 -12.11 1.26
N ASP A 342 0.64 -12.76 0.11
CA ASP A 342 1.87 -13.24 -0.51
C ASP A 342 2.34 -12.38 -1.70
N THR A 343 1.58 -11.36 -2.09
CA THR A 343 1.96 -10.41 -3.12
C THR A 343 2.22 -9.01 -2.56
N LEU A 344 2.85 -8.19 -3.38
CA LEU A 344 3.14 -6.79 -3.14
C LEU A 344 3.24 -6.07 -4.49
N SER A 345 2.76 -4.84 -4.58
CA SER A 345 2.80 -4.03 -5.78
C SER A 345 4.10 -3.23 -5.87
N LEU A 346 4.69 -3.12 -7.06
CA LEU A 346 5.92 -2.35 -7.29
C LEU A 346 5.65 -1.24 -8.30
N ILE A 347 5.89 0.01 -7.88
CA ILE A 347 5.71 1.21 -8.72
C ILE A 347 7.08 1.65 -9.24
N PRO A 348 7.31 1.66 -10.56
CA PRO A 348 8.45 2.34 -11.17
C PRO A 348 8.16 3.82 -11.46
N THR A 349 9.04 4.70 -10.99
CA THR A 349 9.02 6.13 -11.31
C THR A 349 10.29 6.51 -12.07
N VAL A 350 10.12 7.15 -13.22
CA VAL A 350 11.22 7.61 -14.09
C VAL A 350 11.29 9.13 -14.04
N THR A 351 12.44 9.66 -13.64
CA THR A 351 12.70 11.10 -13.53
C THR A 351 14.03 11.47 -14.21
N ASP A 352 14.23 12.76 -14.47
CA ASP A 352 15.45 13.31 -15.07
C ASP A 352 15.86 12.63 -16.38
N LEU A 353 14.88 12.26 -17.22
CA LEU A 353 15.15 11.58 -18.49
C LEU A 353 15.97 12.49 -19.42
N LYS A 354 17.10 11.96 -19.86
CA LYS A 354 17.96 12.57 -20.87
C LYS A 354 18.28 11.54 -21.93
N SER A 355 18.37 11.98 -23.18
CA SER A 355 18.72 11.11 -24.30
C SER A 355 19.88 11.70 -25.09
N ALA A 356 20.70 10.80 -25.66
CA ALA A 356 21.79 11.14 -26.56
C ALA A 356 21.72 10.25 -27.80
N ARG A 357 22.04 10.80 -28.98
CA ARG A 357 22.11 10.00 -30.21
C ARG A 357 23.29 9.04 -30.15
N LYS A 358 23.07 7.79 -30.56
CA LYS A 358 24.13 6.80 -30.67
C LYS A 358 25.04 7.16 -31.86
N ALA A 359 26.32 7.40 -31.58
CA ALA A 359 27.33 7.74 -32.60
C ALA A 359 28.30 6.59 -32.92
N GLY A 360 28.19 5.45 -32.22
CA GLY A 360 29.09 4.31 -32.39
C GLY A 360 28.83 3.20 -31.36
N PRO A 361 29.77 2.25 -31.19
CA PRO A 361 29.63 1.14 -30.24
C PRO A 361 29.89 1.56 -28.79
N GLN A 362 30.47 2.74 -28.56
CA GLN A 362 30.73 3.29 -27.24
C GLN A 362 29.54 4.12 -26.75
N PRO A 363 29.25 4.14 -25.43
CA PRO A 363 28.22 5.00 -24.87
C PRO A 363 28.57 6.48 -25.14
N PRO A 364 27.56 7.34 -25.37
CA PRO A 364 27.76 8.78 -25.50
C PRO A 364 28.45 9.37 -24.26
N ALA A 365 29.24 10.42 -24.45
CA ALA A 365 29.77 11.19 -23.32
C ALA A 365 28.62 11.87 -22.56
N ASP A 366 28.76 12.06 -21.25
CA ASP A 366 27.73 12.65 -20.39
C ASP A 366 27.23 14.03 -20.91
N ALA A 367 28.12 14.83 -21.51
CA ALA A 367 27.78 16.13 -22.11
C ALA A 367 26.89 16.04 -23.37
N ALA A 368 26.73 14.86 -23.97
CA ALA A 368 25.88 14.65 -25.13
C ALA A 368 24.40 14.42 -24.76
N PHE A 369 24.12 14.11 -23.50
CA PHE A 369 22.77 13.89 -23.00
C PHE A 369 22.02 15.20 -22.87
N ARG A 370 20.84 15.26 -23.49
CA ARG A 370 19.92 16.40 -23.42
C ARG A 370 18.63 15.95 -22.75
N PRO A 371 17.97 16.81 -21.94
CA PRO A 371 16.65 16.52 -21.41
C PRO A 371 15.70 16.06 -22.52
N ALA A 372 14.96 14.99 -22.26
CA ALA A 372 13.87 14.56 -23.12
C ALA A 372 12.58 15.16 -22.54
N ASP A 373 12.12 16.27 -23.11
CA ASP A 373 10.88 16.95 -22.68
C ASP A 373 9.61 16.26 -23.23
N ASP A 374 9.68 14.97 -23.50
CA ASP A 374 8.63 14.18 -24.14
C ASP A 374 8.08 13.17 -23.13
N SER A 375 6.92 13.50 -22.54
CA SER A 375 6.24 12.65 -21.55
C SER A 375 5.91 11.26 -22.09
N SER A 376 5.76 11.10 -23.41
CA SER A 376 5.54 9.80 -24.04
C SER A 376 6.74 8.86 -23.89
N GLN A 377 7.96 9.40 -23.79
CA GLN A 377 9.17 8.60 -23.61
C GLN A 377 9.29 8.11 -22.16
N VAL A 378 8.95 8.95 -21.19
CA VAL A 378 8.85 8.56 -19.78
C VAL A 378 7.83 7.45 -19.62
N ALA A 379 6.62 7.65 -20.15
CA ALA A 379 5.56 6.65 -20.14
C ALA A 379 5.98 5.34 -20.84
N GLY A 380 6.65 5.42 -21.99
CA GLY A 380 7.15 4.22 -22.70
C GLY A 380 8.23 3.45 -21.93
N ILE A 381 9.11 4.12 -21.19
CA ILE A 381 10.08 3.46 -20.31
C ILE A 381 9.36 2.78 -19.14
N THR A 382 8.45 3.50 -18.48
CA THR A 382 7.65 2.97 -17.37
C THR A 382 6.85 1.76 -17.82
N GLN A 383 6.21 1.83 -19.00
CA GLN A 383 5.52 0.71 -19.63
C GLN A 383 6.41 -0.50 -19.79
N ARG A 384 7.58 -0.30 -20.39
CA ARG A 384 8.52 -1.39 -20.61
C ARG A 384 8.95 -2.06 -19.31
N ILE A 385 9.19 -1.28 -18.25
CA ILE A 385 9.61 -1.80 -16.94
C ILE A 385 8.51 -2.65 -16.32
N VAL A 386 7.29 -2.13 -16.22
CA VAL A 386 6.17 -2.85 -15.60
C VAL A 386 5.83 -4.11 -16.37
N SER A 387 5.68 -4.04 -17.69
CA SER A 387 5.37 -5.23 -18.49
C SER A 387 6.46 -6.30 -18.38
N PHE A 388 7.73 -5.88 -18.26
CA PHE A 388 8.84 -6.82 -18.07
C PHE A 388 8.78 -7.49 -16.70
N ILE A 389 8.53 -6.73 -15.62
CA ILE A 389 8.39 -7.28 -14.27
C ILE A 389 7.24 -8.29 -14.23
N ALA A 390 6.09 -7.91 -14.76
CA ALA A 390 4.89 -8.73 -14.80
C ALA A 390 5.16 -10.07 -15.51
N ALA A 391 5.75 -10.00 -16.71
CA ALA A 391 6.12 -11.18 -17.48
C ALA A 391 7.18 -12.04 -16.78
N ALA A 392 8.16 -11.42 -16.11
CA ALA A 392 9.24 -12.13 -15.42
C ALA A 392 8.76 -12.90 -14.18
N GLU A 393 7.76 -12.37 -13.47
CA GLU A 393 7.18 -13.03 -12.30
C GLU A 393 5.94 -13.87 -12.62
N GLY A 394 5.40 -13.80 -13.85
CA GLY A 394 4.13 -14.44 -14.20
C GLY A 394 2.95 -13.82 -13.46
N THR A 395 2.95 -12.50 -13.32
CA THR A 395 2.03 -11.73 -12.49
C THR A 395 1.26 -10.69 -13.30
N ARG A 396 0.30 -10.04 -12.65
CA ARG A 396 -0.55 -8.99 -13.22
C ARG A 396 0.17 -7.64 -13.18
N CYS A 397 -0.24 -6.76 -14.08
CA CYS A 397 0.18 -5.36 -14.07
C CYS A 397 -0.94 -4.47 -14.60
N ALA A 398 -0.86 -3.18 -14.26
CA ALA A 398 -1.77 -2.19 -14.79
C ALA A 398 -1.09 -0.87 -15.11
N PHE A 399 -1.74 -0.19 -16.04
CA PHE A 399 -1.54 1.21 -16.40
C PHE A 399 -2.84 1.96 -16.11
N LEU A 400 -2.78 2.90 -15.19
CA LEU A 400 -3.84 3.87 -14.95
C LEU A 400 -3.40 5.12 -15.69
N THR A 401 -3.98 5.45 -16.84
CA THR A 401 -3.66 6.69 -17.56
C THR A 401 -4.94 7.39 -17.97
N GLN A 402 -4.96 8.73 -17.90
CA GLN A 402 -6.07 9.52 -18.44
C GLN A 402 -5.96 9.67 -19.96
N THR A 403 -4.74 9.62 -20.50
CA THR A 403 -4.49 9.53 -21.93
C THR A 403 -4.28 8.06 -22.27
N ALA A 404 -5.24 7.43 -22.95
CA ALA A 404 -5.06 6.08 -23.48
C ALA A 404 -3.70 6.02 -24.20
N PHE A 405 -2.77 5.23 -23.67
CA PHE A 405 -1.44 5.11 -24.23
C PHE A 405 -1.52 4.18 -25.44
N ASP A 406 -1.01 4.62 -26.58
CA ASP A 406 -0.81 3.72 -27.70
C ASP A 406 0.33 2.77 -27.31
N GLU A 407 0.00 1.50 -27.05
CA GLU A 407 1.02 0.49 -26.78
C GLU A 407 2.03 0.45 -27.94
N PRO A 408 3.34 0.55 -27.68
CA PRO A 408 4.33 0.48 -28.73
C PRO A 408 4.31 -0.92 -29.35
N ASP A 409 4.35 -0.99 -30.68
CA ASP A 409 4.35 -2.25 -31.43
C ASP A 409 5.37 -3.25 -30.86
N GLY A 410 4.90 -4.43 -30.44
CA GLY A 410 5.72 -5.50 -29.86
C GLY A 410 6.00 -5.38 -28.36
N ALA A 411 5.29 -4.51 -27.64
CA ALA A 411 5.28 -4.49 -26.18
C ALA A 411 4.73 -5.82 -25.62
N LEU A 412 5.27 -6.22 -24.47
CA LEU A 412 4.64 -7.24 -23.63
C LEU A 412 3.34 -6.60 -23.12
N SER A 413 2.20 -7.27 -23.35
CA SER A 413 0.89 -6.70 -23.06
C SER A 413 0.78 -6.39 -21.57
N CYS A 414 0.61 -5.10 -21.25
CA CYS A 414 0.18 -4.68 -19.94
C CYS A 414 -1.01 -3.77 -20.15
N THR A 415 -2.18 -4.32 -19.91
CA THR A 415 -3.46 -3.67 -20.18
C THR A 415 -3.85 -2.74 -19.04
N ASN A 416 -4.72 -1.77 -19.31
CA ASN A 416 -5.46 -1.00 -18.30
C ASN A 416 -6.55 -1.88 -17.63
N ILE A 417 -6.19 -3.09 -17.20
CA ILE A 417 -7.09 -4.02 -16.53
C ILE A 417 -6.95 -3.80 -15.02
N ALA A 418 -8.06 -4.00 -14.30
CA ALA A 418 -8.02 -4.15 -12.86
C ALA A 418 -6.99 -5.21 -12.49
N ILE A 419 -5.96 -4.85 -11.73
CA ILE A 419 -4.99 -5.83 -11.26
C ILE A 419 -5.70 -6.92 -10.49
N ASP A 420 -6.88 -6.65 -9.93
CA ASP A 420 -7.67 -7.59 -9.17
C ASP A 420 -9.07 -7.85 -9.74
N ASP A 421 -9.16 -8.18 -11.04
CA ASP A 421 -10.40 -8.68 -11.62
C ASP A 421 -10.86 -9.99 -10.95
N VAL A 422 -11.94 -9.92 -10.15
CA VAL A 422 -12.55 -11.02 -9.39
C VAL A 422 -13.28 -12.00 -10.32
N SER A 423 -13.42 -11.70 -11.61
CA SER A 423 -14.01 -12.61 -12.60
C SER A 423 -13.05 -13.69 -13.09
N HIS A 424 -11.74 -13.50 -12.91
CA HIS A 424 -10.73 -14.50 -13.20
C HIS A 424 -10.35 -15.23 -11.91
N PRO A 425 -10.65 -16.53 -11.77
CA PRO A 425 -10.17 -17.28 -10.61
C PRO A 425 -8.65 -17.24 -10.59
N ASP A 426 -8.07 -16.99 -9.43
CA ASP A 426 -6.63 -17.13 -9.21
C ASP A 426 -6.22 -18.56 -9.63
N GLU A 427 -5.66 -18.69 -10.83
CA GLU A 427 -5.02 -19.92 -11.29
C GLU A 427 -3.72 -20.07 -10.49
N ASN A 428 -3.80 -20.74 -9.33
CA ASN A 428 -2.65 -21.31 -8.64
C ASN A 428 -2.07 -22.49 -9.42
#